data_AF-A0A8T0T9N9-F1
#
_entry.id   AF-A0A8T0T9N9-F1
#
_cell.length_a   1.000
_cell.length_b   1.000
_cell.length_c   1.000
_cell.angle_alpha   90.00
_cell.angle_beta   90.00
_cell.angle_gamma   90.00
#
_symmetry.space_group_name_H-M   'P 1'
#
loop_
_entity.id
_entity.type
_entity.pdbx_description
1 polymer ?
#
loop_
_entity_poly.entity_id
_entity_poly.type
_entity_poly.pdbx_seq_one_letter_code
_entity_poly.pdbx_strand_id
1 'polypeptide(L)'
;MAKELRPIDNEHQRRESFWNHRATLFGMANELYEEFGAHVAVIAFSPAGEPHAFGAPTVDSVLRTYFPAADGPPPNPTTHAPSPGAAAGVGAETAGEAAARVAGMRREVDETKVLVTEEWARVAAATEKVRAAQGAAQKQNWGEVDVEVLGEEELPVFMRALEMLKAEVQERIDAMASAQMSLPRERKQQ
;
A
#
# COMPACT_ATOMS: atom_id res chain seq x y z
N MET A 1 -30.53 18.17 -13.81
CA MET A 1 -30.01 19.49 -14.20
C MET A 1 -28.51 19.37 -14.36
N ALA A 2 -27.96 19.66 -15.55
CA ALA A 2 -26.51 19.64 -15.74
C ALA A 2 -25.90 20.81 -14.96
N LYS A 3 -24.94 20.52 -14.08
CA LYS A 3 -24.22 21.55 -13.34
C LYS A 3 -23.28 22.25 -14.32
N GLU A 4 -23.32 23.57 -14.36
CA GLU A 4 -22.46 24.37 -15.22
C GLU A 4 -21.00 24.25 -14.75
N LEU A 5 -20.06 24.08 -15.68
CA LEU A 5 -18.62 23.98 -15.39
C LEU A 5 -18.04 25.38 -15.19
N ARG A 6 -18.31 25.96 -14.02
CA ARG A 6 -17.73 27.25 -13.59
C ARG A 6 -16.89 27.08 -12.32
N PRO A 7 -15.90 27.96 -12.08
CA PRO A 7 -15.16 27.99 -10.83
C PRO A 7 -16.10 28.11 -9.62
N ILE A 8 -15.79 27.38 -8.55
CA ILE A 8 -16.54 27.47 -7.29
C ILE A 8 -15.97 28.65 -6.48
N ASP A 9 -16.79 29.68 -6.27
CA ASP A 9 -16.38 30.90 -5.56
C ASP A 9 -16.13 30.64 -4.07
N ASN A 10 -17.03 29.87 -3.43
CA ASN A 10 -16.92 29.53 -2.02
C ASN A 10 -15.71 28.61 -1.77
N GLU A 11 -14.77 29.07 -0.94
CA GLU A 11 -13.51 28.36 -0.70
C GLU A 11 -13.71 26.99 -0.04
N HIS A 12 -14.61 26.87 0.93
CA HIS A 12 -14.90 25.61 1.60
C HIS A 12 -15.47 24.59 0.62
N GLN A 13 -16.51 24.97 -0.13
CA GLN A 13 -17.12 24.12 -1.15
C GLN A 13 -16.13 23.75 -2.25
N ARG A 14 -15.24 24.68 -2.64
CA ARG A 14 -14.18 24.41 -3.62
C ARG A 14 -13.19 23.37 -3.08
N ARG A 15 -12.81 23.46 -1.81
CA ARG A 15 -11.92 22.49 -1.15
C ARG A 15 -12.58 21.11 -1.05
N GLU A 16 -13.82 21.03 -0.58
CA GLU A 16 -14.57 19.76 -0.51
C GLU A 16 -14.75 19.14 -1.89
N SER A 17 -15.12 19.97 -2.89
CA SER A 17 -15.24 19.52 -4.27
C SER A 17 -13.92 18.98 -4.80
N PHE A 18 -12.80 19.64 -4.50
CA PHE A 18 -11.48 19.15 -4.89
C PHE A 18 -11.19 17.76 -4.29
N TRP A 19 -11.40 17.58 -2.98
CA TRP A 19 -11.14 16.28 -2.33
C TRP A 19 -12.00 15.15 -2.92
N ASN A 20 -13.30 15.42 -3.13
CA ASN A 20 -14.21 14.43 -3.70
C ASN A 20 -13.84 14.08 -5.15
N HIS A 21 -13.66 15.08 -6.01
CA HIS A 21 -13.39 14.82 -7.43
C HIS A 21 -11.98 14.28 -7.65
N ARG A 22 -10.99 14.68 -6.86
CA ARG A 22 -9.64 14.13 -6.92
C ARG A 22 -9.64 12.63 -6.60
N ALA A 23 -10.37 12.22 -5.56
CA ALA A 23 -10.50 10.81 -5.22
C ALA A 23 -11.16 10.02 -6.35
N THR A 24 -12.26 10.52 -6.92
CA THR A 24 -12.92 9.89 -8.08
C THR A 24 -11.99 9.82 -9.29
N LEU A 25 -11.27 10.90 -9.60
CA LEU A 25 -10.34 10.97 -10.73
C LEU A 25 -9.20 9.95 -10.59
N PHE A 26 -8.65 9.80 -9.38
CA PHE A 26 -7.61 8.80 -9.10
C PHE A 26 -8.17 7.38 -9.19
N GLY A 27 -9.40 7.14 -8.74
CA GLY A 27 -10.10 5.87 -8.93
C GLY A 27 -10.23 5.49 -10.40
N MET A 28 -10.73 6.40 -11.24
CA MET A 28 -10.84 6.18 -12.69
C MET A 28 -9.47 5.92 -13.34
N ALA A 29 -8.43 6.66 -12.93
CA ALA A 29 -7.07 6.43 -13.44
C ALA A 29 -6.54 5.04 -13.07
N ASN A 30 -6.84 4.56 -11.86
CA ASN A 30 -6.49 3.21 -11.42
C ASN A 30 -7.28 2.14 -12.20
N GLU A 31 -8.59 2.34 -12.41
CA GLU A 31 -9.41 1.45 -13.23
C GLU A 31 -8.84 1.30 -14.64
N LEU A 32 -8.41 2.40 -15.28
CA LEU A 32 -7.77 2.35 -16.59
C LEU A 32 -6.47 1.52 -16.60
N TYR A 33 -5.66 1.65 -15.56
CA TYR A 33 -4.44 0.85 -15.39
C TYR A 33 -4.76 -0.63 -15.14
N GLU A 34 -5.74 -0.92 -14.30
CA GLU A 34 -6.13 -2.28 -13.93
C GLU A 34 -6.82 -3.02 -15.10
N GLU A 35 -7.74 -2.37 -15.81
CA GLU A 35 -8.54 -3.00 -16.87
C GLU A 35 -7.79 -3.06 -18.21
N PHE A 36 -7.07 -1.99 -18.57
CA PHE A 36 -6.44 -1.87 -19.89
C PHE A 36 -4.91 -1.90 -19.85
N GLY A 37 -4.28 -1.99 -18.67
CA GLY A 37 -2.82 -1.90 -18.53
C GLY A 37 -2.27 -0.52 -18.93
N ALA A 38 -3.09 0.53 -18.91
CA ALA A 38 -2.69 1.85 -19.34
C ALA A 38 -1.73 2.50 -18.34
N HIS A 39 -0.55 2.91 -18.79
CA HIS A 39 0.37 3.73 -17.99
C HIS A 39 -0.19 5.16 -17.86
N VAL A 40 -0.67 5.51 -16.67
CA VAL A 40 -1.38 6.77 -16.41
C VAL A 40 -0.72 7.51 -15.25
N ALA A 41 -0.56 8.83 -15.42
CA ALA A 41 -0.23 9.75 -14.34
C ALA A 41 -1.22 10.91 -14.34
N VAL A 42 -1.76 11.22 -13.16
CA VAL A 42 -2.67 12.35 -12.94
C VAL A 42 -2.06 13.23 -11.86
N ILE A 43 -1.88 14.51 -12.15
CA ILE A 43 -1.38 15.52 -11.21
C ILE A 43 -2.45 16.60 -11.07
N ALA A 44 -2.94 16.81 -9.86
CA ALA A 44 -3.96 17.79 -9.53
C ALA A 44 -3.46 18.70 -8.41
N PHE A 45 -3.60 20.01 -8.60
CA PHE A 45 -3.21 21.01 -7.60
C PHE A 45 -4.43 21.41 -6.77
N SER A 46 -4.28 21.39 -5.45
CA SER A 46 -5.30 21.86 -4.53
C SER A 46 -5.52 23.37 -4.70
N PRO A 47 -6.64 23.94 -4.20
CA PRO A 47 -6.82 25.39 -4.20
C PRO A 47 -5.72 26.17 -3.46
N ALA A 48 -4.94 25.51 -2.59
CA ALA A 48 -3.78 26.08 -1.91
C ALA A 48 -2.48 25.97 -2.71
N GLY A 49 -2.51 25.39 -3.92
CA GLY A 49 -1.35 25.17 -4.78
C GLY A 49 -0.55 23.91 -4.45
N GLU A 50 -1.02 23.07 -3.52
CA GLU A 50 -0.33 21.84 -3.15
C GLU A 50 -0.56 20.75 -4.21
N PRO A 51 0.51 20.13 -4.74
CA PRO A 51 0.39 19.06 -5.72
C PRO A 51 -0.05 17.76 -5.07
N HIS A 52 -0.99 17.08 -5.72
CA HIS A 52 -1.37 15.72 -5.41
C HIS A 52 -1.33 14.89 -6.68
N ALA A 53 -0.68 13.73 -6.62
CA ALA A 53 -0.45 12.91 -7.79
C ALA A 53 -0.84 11.46 -7.55
N PHE A 54 -1.35 10.84 -8.62
CA PHE A 54 -1.51 9.41 -8.76
C PHE A 54 -0.75 8.96 -9.99
N GLY A 55 -0.10 7.81 -9.93
CA GLY A 55 0.56 7.24 -11.09
C GLY A 55 0.67 5.74 -10.98
N ALA A 56 0.37 5.06 -12.08
CA ALA A 56 0.48 3.63 -12.22
C ALA A 56 1.27 3.32 -13.50
N PRO A 57 2.44 2.65 -13.44
CA PRO A 57 3.02 1.98 -12.25
C PRO A 57 3.55 2.95 -11.18
N THR A 58 4.15 4.08 -11.59
CA THR A 58 4.52 5.20 -10.70
C THR A 58 4.43 6.52 -11.46
N VAL A 59 4.26 7.65 -10.75
CA VAL A 59 4.24 8.97 -11.39
C VAL A 59 5.55 9.25 -12.14
N ASP A 60 6.70 8.98 -11.51
CA ASP A 60 8.01 9.26 -12.09
C ASP A 60 8.29 8.40 -13.34
N SER A 61 7.94 7.11 -13.33
CA SER A 61 8.13 6.24 -14.50
C SER A 61 7.32 6.71 -15.70
N VAL A 62 6.07 7.14 -15.47
CA VAL A 62 5.23 7.69 -16.52
C VAL A 62 5.83 9.02 -17.01
N LEU A 63 6.16 9.94 -16.12
CA LEU A 63 6.72 11.25 -16.50
C LEU A 63 8.02 11.12 -17.29
N ARG A 64 8.95 10.22 -16.93
CA ARG A 64 10.19 9.99 -17.67
C ARG A 64 9.96 9.54 -19.11
N THR A 65 8.83 8.88 -19.38
CA THR A 65 8.47 8.46 -20.74
C THR A 65 8.10 9.65 -21.62
N TYR A 66 7.50 10.69 -21.02
CA TYR A 66 7.06 11.91 -21.73
C TYR A 66 8.06 13.06 -21.64
N PHE A 67 8.89 13.08 -20.60
CA PHE A 67 9.96 14.05 -20.35
C PHE A 67 11.29 13.31 -20.14
N PRO A 68 11.85 12.67 -21.18
CA PRO A 68 13.16 12.04 -21.07
C PRO A 68 14.21 13.10 -20.74
N ALA A 69 14.92 12.93 -19.62
CA ALA A 69 16.03 13.80 -19.24
C ALA A 69 17.11 13.77 -20.34
N ALA A 70 17.62 14.94 -20.71
CA ALA A 70 18.56 15.09 -21.82
C ALA A 70 19.94 14.44 -21.59
N ASP A 71 20.30 14.05 -20.36
CA ASP A 71 21.68 13.67 -20.00
C ASP A 71 21.76 12.47 -19.03
N GLY A 72 21.31 11.29 -19.45
CA GLY A 72 21.57 10.05 -18.70
C GLY A 72 21.46 8.79 -19.57
N PRO A 73 22.23 7.73 -19.28
CA PRO A 73 22.12 6.48 -20.04
C PRO A 73 20.69 5.93 -19.85
N PRO A 74 20.02 5.52 -20.94
CA PRO A 74 18.66 5.01 -20.84
C PRO A 74 18.65 3.77 -19.96
N PRO A 75 17.83 3.70 -18.90
CA PRO A 75 17.44 2.39 -18.38
C PRO A 75 16.63 1.69 -19.48
N ASN A 76 16.97 0.42 -19.73
CA ASN A 76 16.35 -0.42 -20.75
C ASN A 76 14.83 -0.16 -20.87
N PRO A 77 14.33 0.19 -22.06
CA PRO A 77 12.92 0.40 -22.26
C PRO A 77 12.19 -0.93 -22.06
N THR A 78 11.34 -1.03 -21.04
CA THR A 78 10.19 -1.93 -21.13
C THR A 78 9.34 -1.41 -22.28
N THR A 79 9.45 -2.15 -23.38
CA THR A 79 8.92 -1.89 -24.71
C THR A 79 7.41 -1.70 -24.68
N HIS A 80 6.92 -0.48 -24.90
CA HIS A 80 5.68 -0.22 -25.66
C HIS A 80 5.62 1.25 -26.09
N ALA A 81 6.30 1.56 -27.20
CA ALA A 81 5.90 2.63 -28.12
C ALA A 81 6.11 2.09 -29.55
N PRO A 82 5.11 2.16 -30.45
CA PRO A 82 5.31 1.74 -31.82
C PRO A 82 6.00 2.86 -32.59
N SER A 83 7.14 2.58 -33.19
CA SER A 83 7.64 3.32 -34.35
C SER A 83 8.31 2.33 -35.31
N PRO A 84 8.05 2.41 -36.62
CA PRO A 84 8.48 1.40 -37.58
C PRO A 84 9.92 1.70 -38.01
N GLY A 85 10.84 0.76 -37.81
CA GLY A 85 12.21 0.92 -38.27
C GLY A 85 13.16 -0.15 -37.73
N ALA A 86 13.19 -1.27 -38.43
CA ALA A 86 14.16 -2.39 -38.42
C ALA A 86 15.37 -2.34 -37.45
N ALA A 87 15.53 -3.39 -36.65
CA ALA A 87 16.53 -4.45 -36.90
C ALA A 87 16.47 -5.53 -35.80
N ALA A 88 16.61 -6.78 -36.24
CA ALA A 88 16.42 -8.00 -35.46
C ALA A 88 17.56 -8.28 -34.45
N GLY A 89 17.21 -9.02 -33.38
CA GLY A 89 18.15 -10.01 -32.82
C GLY A 89 18.38 -10.02 -31.31
N VAL A 90 17.33 -10.16 -30.48
CA VAL A 90 17.30 -11.00 -29.25
C VAL A 90 15.82 -11.33 -29.08
N GLY A 91 15.44 -12.57 -28.75
CA GLY A 91 14.05 -13.05 -28.71
C GLY A 91 13.09 -12.04 -28.07
N ALA A 92 12.48 -11.22 -28.93
CA ALA A 92 11.59 -10.17 -28.52
C ALA A 92 10.31 -10.88 -28.13
N GLU A 93 10.09 -10.98 -26.82
CA GLU A 93 8.81 -11.43 -26.29
C GLU A 93 7.70 -10.74 -27.07
N THR A 94 6.83 -11.56 -27.66
CA THR A 94 5.78 -10.97 -28.46
C THR A 94 4.87 -10.17 -27.54
N ALA A 95 4.20 -9.13 -28.07
CA ALA A 95 3.20 -8.39 -27.28
C ALA A 95 2.14 -9.32 -26.68
N GLY A 96 1.86 -10.46 -27.33
CA GLY A 96 1.01 -11.53 -26.80
C GLY A 96 1.62 -12.28 -25.62
N GLU A 97 2.93 -12.55 -25.62
CA GLU A 97 3.64 -13.16 -24.48
C GLU A 97 3.73 -12.21 -23.29
N ALA A 98 3.99 -10.91 -23.53
CA ALA A 98 3.97 -9.90 -22.47
C ALA A 98 2.57 -9.73 -21.86
N ALA A 99 1.52 -9.66 -22.68
CA ALA A 99 0.14 -9.63 -22.22
C ALA A 99 -0.25 -10.90 -21.44
N ALA A 100 0.19 -12.07 -21.90
CA ALA A 100 -0.06 -13.34 -21.20
C ALA A 100 0.62 -13.39 -19.83
N ARG A 101 1.85 -12.87 -19.68
CA ARG A 101 2.51 -12.78 -18.39
C ARG A 101 1.84 -11.79 -17.44
N VAL A 102 1.42 -10.62 -17.93
CA VAL A 102 0.66 -9.65 -17.12
C VAL A 102 -0.67 -10.25 -16.67
N ALA A 103 -1.37 -10.97 -17.55
CA ALA A 103 -2.59 -11.70 -17.19
C ALA A 103 -2.32 -12.81 -16.17
N GLY A 104 -1.19 -13.52 -16.28
CA GLY A 104 -0.74 -14.50 -15.29
C GLY A 104 -0.50 -13.87 -13.92
N MET A 105 0.25 -12.76 -13.87
CA MET A 105 0.52 -12.01 -12.63
C MET A 105 -0.77 -11.49 -11.98
N ARG A 106 -1.73 -10.97 -12.77
CA ARG A 106 -3.04 -10.54 -12.25
C ARG A 106 -3.79 -11.69 -11.61
N ARG A 107 -3.80 -12.85 -12.28
CA ARG A 107 -4.44 -14.05 -11.76
C ARG A 107 -3.82 -14.50 -10.43
N GLU A 108 -2.50 -14.51 -10.33
CA GLU A 108 -1.78 -14.83 -9.08
C GLU A 108 -2.12 -13.84 -7.96
N VAL A 109 -2.22 -12.54 -8.27
CA VAL A 109 -2.62 -11.50 -7.31
C VAL A 109 -4.05 -11.72 -6.84
N ASP A 110 -4.98 -12.02 -7.75
CA ASP A 110 -6.38 -12.25 -7.40
C ASP A 110 -6.57 -13.54 -6.60
N GLU A 111 -5.86 -14.61 -6.95
CA GLU A 111 -5.80 -15.86 -6.16
C GLU A 111 -5.24 -15.59 -4.76
N THR A 112 -4.17 -14.78 -4.65
CA THR A 112 -3.59 -14.40 -3.35
C THR A 112 -4.53 -13.53 -2.52
N LYS A 113 -5.27 -12.60 -3.15
CA LYS A 113 -6.27 -11.77 -2.46
C LYS A 113 -7.36 -12.63 -1.84
N VAL A 114 -7.87 -13.64 -2.56
CA VAL A 114 -8.88 -14.55 -2.02
C VAL A 114 -8.36 -15.26 -0.77
N LEU A 115 -7.15 -15.84 -0.84
CA LEU A 115 -6.52 -16.50 0.31
C LEU A 115 -6.32 -15.54 1.49
N VAL A 116 -5.86 -14.32 1.23
CA VAL A 116 -5.69 -13.29 2.27
C VAL A 116 -7.04 -12.94 2.90
N THR A 117 -8.11 -12.75 2.11
CA THR A 117 -9.44 -12.46 2.67
C THR A 117 -10.00 -13.60 3.52
N GLU A 118 -9.78 -14.85 3.11
CA GLU A 118 -10.16 -16.03 3.89
C GLU A 118 -9.38 -16.13 5.19
N GLU A 119 -8.07 -15.89 5.15
CA GLU A 119 -7.22 -15.85 6.35
C GLU A 119 -7.63 -14.71 7.30
N TRP A 120 -7.93 -13.51 6.77
CA TRP A 120 -8.43 -12.41 7.58
C TRP A 120 -9.76 -12.74 8.26
N ALA A 121 -10.67 -13.42 7.57
CA ALA A 121 -11.93 -13.88 8.15
C ALA A 121 -11.70 -14.92 9.26
N ARG A 122 -10.76 -15.86 9.05
CA ARG A 122 -10.36 -16.84 10.08
C ARG A 122 -9.77 -16.17 11.31
N VAL A 123 -8.83 -15.24 11.15
CA VAL A 123 -8.23 -14.49 12.26
C VAL A 123 -9.25 -13.63 13.01
N ALA A 124 -10.21 -13.03 12.30
CA ALA A 124 -11.29 -12.25 12.92
C ALA A 124 -12.21 -13.14 13.77
N ALA A 125 -12.66 -14.28 13.21
CA ALA A 125 -13.48 -15.24 13.93
C ALA A 125 -12.75 -15.77 15.17
N ALA A 126 -11.45 -16.04 15.04
CA ALA A 126 -10.61 -16.48 16.11
C ALA A 126 -10.51 -15.43 17.25
N THR A 127 -10.22 -14.18 16.88
CA THR A 127 -10.15 -13.06 17.83
C THR A 127 -11.47 -12.86 18.60
N GLU A 128 -12.63 -13.05 17.97
CA GLU A 128 -13.92 -12.99 18.65
C GLU A 128 -14.09 -14.13 19.68
N LYS A 129 -13.65 -15.36 19.36
CA LYS A 129 -13.69 -16.47 20.32
C LYS A 129 -12.77 -16.22 21.52
N VAL A 130 -11.56 -15.70 21.28
CA VAL A 130 -10.66 -15.24 22.36
C VAL A 130 -11.40 -14.27 23.27
N ARG A 131 -12.05 -13.24 22.72
CA ARG A 131 -12.78 -12.23 23.49
C ARG A 131 -13.97 -12.82 24.26
N ALA A 132 -14.71 -13.74 23.64
CA ALA A 132 -15.83 -14.42 24.29
C ALA A 132 -15.36 -15.25 25.50
N ALA A 133 -14.25 -15.97 25.37
CA ALA A 133 -13.64 -16.75 26.44
C ALA A 133 -13.09 -15.85 27.58
N GLN A 134 -12.49 -14.70 27.25
CA GLN A 134 -12.10 -13.68 28.25
C GLN A 134 -13.31 -13.19 29.05
N GLY A 135 -14.41 -12.88 28.36
CA GLY A 135 -15.66 -12.45 28.99
C GLY A 135 -16.27 -13.51 29.90
N ALA A 136 -16.32 -14.76 29.46
CA ALA A 136 -16.83 -15.89 30.25
C ALA A 136 -15.97 -16.18 31.49
N ALA A 137 -14.65 -16.00 31.38
CA ALA A 137 -13.71 -16.21 32.49
C ALA A 137 -13.54 -14.97 33.39
N GLN A 138 -14.17 -13.84 33.08
CA GLN A 138 -14.02 -12.56 33.79
C GLN A 138 -12.55 -12.07 33.89
N LYS A 139 -11.71 -12.46 32.94
CA LYS A 139 -10.27 -12.15 32.92
C LYS A 139 -9.99 -11.01 31.94
N GLN A 140 -9.29 -9.98 32.41
CA GLN A 140 -8.95 -8.81 31.58
C GLN A 140 -7.70 -9.02 30.70
N ASN A 141 -6.92 -10.05 31.01
CA ASN A 141 -5.66 -10.33 30.34
C ASN A 141 -5.85 -11.53 29.42
N TRP A 142 -5.55 -11.35 28.13
CA TRP A 142 -5.74 -12.37 27.10
C TRP A 142 -4.96 -13.67 27.36
N GLY A 143 -3.81 -13.58 28.03
CA GLY A 143 -2.98 -14.73 28.41
C GLY A 143 -3.42 -15.46 29.68
N GLU A 144 -4.46 -15.01 30.36
CA GLU A 144 -5.05 -15.75 31.50
C GLU A 144 -6.19 -16.67 31.05
N VAL A 145 -6.62 -16.58 29.79
CA VAL A 145 -7.61 -17.51 29.22
C VAL A 145 -6.96 -18.88 29.06
N ASP A 146 -7.69 -19.92 29.46
CA ASP A 146 -7.21 -21.28 29.37
C ASP A 146 -7.05 -21.67 27.88
N VAL A 147 -5.81 -21.96 27.47
CA VAL A 147 -5.47 -22.26 26.07
C VAL A 147 -6.17 -23.54 25.60
N GLU A 148 -6.45 -24.46 26.52
CA GLU A 148 -7.21 -25.69 26.26
C GLU A 148 -8.68 -25.42 25.85
N VAL A 149 -9.24 -24.28 26.28
CA VAL A 149 -10.62 -23.87 25.95
C VAL A 149 -10.70 -23.23 24.55
N LEU A 150 -9.61 -22.66 24.04
CA LEU A 150 -9.63 -21.98 22.75
C LEU A 150 -9.56 -22.92 21.55
N GLY A 151 -8.91 -24.07 21.69
CA GLY A 151 -8.77 -25.06 20.61
C GLY A 151 -7.65 -24.71 19.61
N GLU A 152 -7.30 -25.69 18.76
CA GLU A 152 -6.10 -25.65 17.91
C GLU A 152 -6.11 -24.52 16.87
N GLU A 153 -7.27 -24.19 16.32
CA GLU A 153 -7.47 -23.17 15.28
C GLU A 153 -7.08 -21.76 15.74
N GLU A 154 -6.98 -21.54 17.04
CA GLU A 154 -6.75 -20.23 17.64
C GLU A 154 -5.28 -20.02 18.05
N LEU A 155 -4.50 -21.10 18.12
CA LEU A 155 -3.07 -21.08 18.47
C LEU A 155 -2.23 -20.16 17.55
N PRO A 156 -2.46 -20.08 16.23
CA PRO A 156 -1.70 -19.17 15.37
C PRO A 156 -1.93 -17.69 15.72
N VAL A 157 -3.14 -17.33 16.15
CA VAL A 157 -3.46 -15.96 16.58
C VAL A 157 -2.74 -15.62 17.88
N PHE A 158 -2.71 -16.55 18.83
CA PHE A 158 -1.92 -16.42 20.06
C PHE A 158 -0.43 -16.26 19.78
N MET A 159 0.13 -17.11 18.94
CA MET A 159 1.55 -17.09 18.58
C MET A 159 1.93 -15.75 17.96
N ARG A 160 1.11 -15.23 17.04
CA ARG A 160 1.33 -13.91 16.42
C ARG A 160 1.24 -12.78 17.44
N ALA A 161 0.30 -12.83 18.38
CA ALA A 161 0.20 -11.86 19.46
C ALA A 161 1.43 -11.87 20.38
N LEU A 162 1.98 -13.06 20.70
CA LEU A 162 3.23 -13.19 21.46
C LEU A 162 4.44 -12.63 20.69
N GLU A 163 4.51 -12.85 19.38
CA GLU A 163 5.57 -12.28 18.52
C GLU A 163 5.50 -10.75 18.50
N MET A 164 4.31 -10.17 18.37
CA MET A 164 4.12 -8.72 18.44
C MET A 164 4.53 -8.15 19.80
N LEU A 165 4.11 -8.79 20.89
CA LEU A 165 4.50 -8.37 22.24
C LEU A 165 6.02 -8.44 22.44
N LYS A 166 6.68 -9.48 21.92
CA LYS A 166 8.14 -9.61 21.95
C LYS A 166 8.81 -8.47 21.20
N ALA A 167 8.30 -8.10 20.02
CA ALA A 167 8.83 -6.98 19.24
C ALA A 167 8.69 -5.64 19.98
N GLU A 168 7.53 -5.38 20.58
CA GLU A 168 7.27 -4.15 21.32
C GLU A 168 8.13 -4.05 22.60
N VAL A 169 8.33 -5.17 23.31
CA VAL A 169 9.25 -5.21 24.44
C VAL A 169 10.69 -4.93 23.99
N GLN A 170 11.11 -5.50 22.85
CA GLN A 170 12.44 -5.28 22.30
C GLN A 170 12.65 -3.80 21.93
N GLU A 171 11.68 -3.18 21.25
CA GLU A 171 11.72 -1.76 20.90
C GLU A 171 11.84 -0.88 22.16
N ARG A 172 11.10 -1.22 23.22
CA ARG A 172 11.17 -0.48 24.48
C ARG A 172 12.52 -0.64 25.18
N ILE A 173 13.13 -1.82 25.11
CA ILE A 173 14.49 -2.06 25.61
C ILE A 173 15.49 -1.19 24.83
N ASP A 174 15.39 -1.17 23.50
CA ASP A 174 16.29 -0.41 22.64
C ASP A 174 16.12 1.11 22.86
N ALA A 175 14.88 1.58 23.06
CA ALA A 175 14.57 2.95 23.40
C ALA A 175 15.16 3.36 24.76
N MET A 176 15.06 2.49 25.79
CA MET A 176 15.66 2.73 27.10
C MET A 176 17.19 2.75 27.04
N ALA A 177 17.81 1.83 26.29
CA ALA A 177 19.25 1.82 26.08
C ALA A 177 19.73 3.10 25.36
N SER A 178 18.98 3.58 24.37
CA SER A 178 19.26 4.82 23.65
C SER A 178 19.08 6.07 24.53
N ALA A 179 18.10 6.07 25.43
CA ALA A 179 17.88 7.14 26.41
C ALA A 179 19.00 7.18 27.48
N GLN A 180 19.53 6.03 27.90
CA GLN A 180 20.67 5.95 28.81
C GLN A 180 21.97 6.44 28.17
N MET A 181 22.14 6.23 26.87
CA MET A 181 23.32 6.67 26.10
C MET A 181 23.31 8.16 25.76
N SER A 182 22.15 8.83 25.80
CA SER A 182 21.99 10.26 25.50
C SER A 182 22.04 11.17 26.73
N LEU A 183 22.08 10.62 27.95
CA LEU A 183 22.28 11.40 29.18
C LEU A 183 23.76 11.84 29.31
N PRO A 184 24.06 13.14 29.51
CA PRO A 184 25.43 13.58 29.75
C PRO A 184 25.92 12.99 31.07
N ARG A 185 26.98 12.19 31.05
CA ARG A 185 27.71 11.83 32.27
C ARG A 185 28.27 13.11 32.87
N GLU A 186 27.60 13.67 33.89
CA GLU A 186 28.14 14.78 34.67
C GLU A 186 29.49 14.35 35.25
N ARG A 187 30.58 14.86 34.65
CA ARG A 187 31.90 14.80 35.23
C ARG A 187 31.89 15.71 36.45
N LYS A 188 31.84 15.12 37.64
CA LYS A 188 32.26 15.81 38.87
C LYS A 188 33.70 16.30 38.66
N GLN A 189 33.86 17.61 38.49
CA GLN A 189 35.16 18.27 38.54
C GLN A 189 35.63 18.27 40.00
N GLN A 190 36.79 17.67 40.25
CA GLN A 190 37.65 17.97 41.39
C GLN A 190 38.77 18.88 40.90
#